data_AF-A0A3P1VVS2-F1
#
_entry.id   AF-A0A3P1VVS2-F1
#
_cell.length_a   1.000
_cell.length_b   1.000
_cell.length_c   1.000
_cell.angle_alpha   90.00
_cell.angle_beta   90.00
_cell.angle_gamma   90.00
#
_symmetry.space_group_name_H-M   'P 1'
#
loop_
_entity.id
_entity.type
_entity.pdbx_description
1 polymer ?
#
loop_
_entity_poly.entity_id
_entity_poly.type
_entity_poly.pdbx_seq_one_letter_code
_entity_poly.pdbx_strand_id
1 'polypeptide(L)'
;MTERRTLRDILLPGKVHKNTQKSEKTNYALKTIVRIIIFYLTESVLLIKIRDYQFVRNVTEIGKKSTVSSQTIAELRNTMIIENLLITVIMTIISLAILFYCNKKMSENR
;
A
#
# COMPACT_ATOMS: atom_id res chain seq x y z
N MET A 1 -19.25 -5.63 -46.22
CA MET A 1 -19.78 -5.35 -44.87
C MET A 1 -19.49 -3.90 -44.55
N THR A 2 -20.49 -3.03 -44.71
CA THR A 2 -20.37 -1.59 -44.48
C THR A 2 -20.43 -1.32 -42.98
N GLU A 3 -19.30 -0.97 -42.38
CA GLU A 3 -19.24 -0.48 -40.99
C GLU A 3 -20.19 0.72 -40.84
N ARG A 4 -21.23 0.57 -40.02
CA ARG A 4 -22.14 1.68 -39.69
C ARG A 4 -21.38 2.68 -38.82
N ARG A 5 -20.69 3.64 -39.45
CA ARG A 5 -20.09 4.78 -38.76
C ARG A 5 -21.20 5.69 -38.26
N THR A 6 -21.14 6.06 -36.99
CA THR A 6 -22.16 6.93 -36.40
C THR A 6 -21.97 8.37 -36.88
N LEU A 7 -23.05 9.16 -36.95
CA LEU A 7 -23.00 10.59 -37.34
C LEU A 7 -21.91 11.37 -36.60
N ARG A 8 -21.62 10.99 -35.35
CA ARG A 8 -20.55 11.56 -34.53
C ARG A 8 -19.14 11.22 -35.03
N ASP A 9 -18.90 10.02 -35.55
CA ASP A 9 -17.60 9.63 -36.10
C ASP A 9 -17.27 10.41 -37.39
N ILE A 10 -18.31 10.83 -38.11
CA ILE A 10 -18.21 11.68 -39.30
C ILE A 10 -17.99 13.15 -38.89
N LEU A 11 -18.70 13.63 -37.86
CA LEU A 11 -18.64 15.03 -37.41
C LEU A 11 -17.42 15.36 -36.54
N LEU A 12 -16.83 14.38 -35.84
CA LEU A 12 -15.70 14.56 -34.92
C LEU A 12 -14.65 13.45 -35.09
N PRO A 13 -14.01 13.33 -36.27
CA PRO A 13 -13.01 12.31 -36.53
C PRO A 13 -11.83 12.48 -35.56
N GLY A 14 -11.47 11.41 -34.85
CA GLY A 14 -10.35 11.41 -33.90
C GLY A 14 -10.66 11.85 -32.47
N LYS A 15 -11.89 12.29 -32.14
CA LYS A 15 -12.25 12.55 -30.74
C LYS A 15 -12.68 11.28 -30.00
N VAL A 16 -11.77 10.81 -29.14
CA VAL A 16 -11.97 9.66 -28.23
C VAL A 16 -13.30 9.79 -27.46
N HIS A 17 -14.05 8.68 -27.36
CA HIS A 17 -15.33 8.65 -26.65
C HIS A 17 -15.13 9.00 -25.17
N LYS A 18 -16.02 9.84 -24.60
CA LYS A 18 -15.90 10.31 -23.19
C LYS A 18 -15.86 9.15 -22.18
N ASN A 19 -16.49 8.02 -22.52
CA ASN A 19 -16.45 6.78 -21.73
C ASN A 19 -15.07 6.09 -21.76
N THR A 20 -14.38 6.09 -22.90
CA THR A 20 -13.02 5.53 -23.02
C THR A 20 -12.03 6.35 -22.19
N GLN A 21 -12.16 7.69 -22.24
CA GLN A 21 -11.35 8.61 -21.45
C GLN A 21 -11.60 8.48 -19.93
N LYS A 22 -12.85 8.18 -19.51
CA LYS A 22 -13.19 7.85 -18.12
C LYS A 22 -12.53 6.54 -17.68
N SER A 23 -12.58 5.50 -18.53
CA SER A 23 -11.98 4.19 -18.26
C SER A 23 -10.46 4.27 -18.05
N GLU A 24 -9.74 5.05 -18.86
CA GLU A 24 -8.28 5.22 -18.71
C GLU A 24 -7.90 5.94 -17.40
N LYS A 25 -8.62 7.01 -17.04
CA LYS A 25 -8.37 7.74 -15.79
C LYS A 25 -8.59 6.88 -14.56
N THR A 26 -9.61 6.01 -14.57
CA THR A 26 -9.89 5.08 -13.48
C THR A 26 -8.79 4.02 -13.34
N ASN A 27 -8.30 3.48 -14.45
CA ASN A 27 -7.19 2.51 -14.45
C ASN A 27 -5.89 3.15 -13.92
N TYR A 28 -5.61 4.39 -14.33
CA TYR A 28 -4.46 5.14 -13.84
C TYR A 28 -4.52 5.41 -12.33
N ALA A 29 -5.70 5.77 -11.81
CA ALA A 29 -5.90 5.99 -10.37
C ALA A 29 -5.69 4.69 -9.57
N LEU A 30 -6.27 3.57 -10.02
CA LEU A 30 -6.10 2.26 -9.36
C LEU A 30 -4.62 1.85 -9.34
N LYS A 31 -3.91 2.01 -10.46
CA LYS A 31 -2.47 1.73 -10.58
C LYS A 31 -1.62 2.60 -9.64
N THR A 32 -2.02 3.86 -9.45
CA THR A 32 -1.36 4.79 -8.53
C THR A 32 -1.57 4.36 -7.07
N ILE A 33 -2.79 3.97 -6.69
CA ILE A 33 -3.09 3.48 -5.34
C ILE A 33 -2.27 2.22 -5.02
N VAL A 34 -2.19 1.26 -5.96
CA VAL A 34 -1.36 0.06 -5.79
C VAL A 34 0.11 0.42 -5.60
N ARG A 35 0.65 1.38 -6.35
CA ARG A 35 2.02 1.87 -6.14
C ARG A 35 2.23 2.46 -4.75
N ILE A 36 1.27 3.24 -4.25
CA ILE A 36 1.35 3.83 -2.90
C ILE A 36 1.36 2.72 -1.84
N ILE A 37 0.53 1.69 -1.98
CA ILE A 37 0.50 0.54 -1.05
C ILE A 37 1.85 -0.19 -1.04
N ILE A 38 2.44 -0.47 -2.21
CA ILE A 38 3.75 -1.13 -2.31
C ILE A 38 4.86 -0.25 -1.69
N PHE A 39 4.81 1.06 -1.95
CA PHE A 39 5.76 2.00 -1.36
C PHE A 39 5.67 1.99 0.18
N TYR A 40 4.45 2.06 0.72
CA TYR A 40 4.21 2.06 2.16
C TYR A 40 4.62 0.74 2.84
N LEU A 41 4.41 -0.39 2.17
CA LEU A 41 4.91 -1.70 2.63
C LEU A 41 6.44 -1.71 2.71
N THR A 42 7.11 -1.19 1.69
CA THR A 42 8.57 -1.12 1.63
C THR A 42 9.12 -0.21 2.75
N GLU A 43 8.50 0.95 2.94
CA GLU A 43 8.83 1.89 4.00
C GLU A 43 8.62 1.28 5.39
N SER A 44 7.51 0.56 5.60
CA SER A 44 7.20 -0.11 6.87
C SER A 44 8.26 -1.15 7.23
N VAL A 45 8.71 -1.96 6.26
CA VAL A 45 9.78 -2.94 6.48
C VAL A 45 11.10 -2.26 6.85
N LEU A 46 11.45 -1.17 6.17
CA LEU A 46 12.63 -0.37 6.48
C LEU A 46 12.56 0.21 7.91
N LEU A 47 11.41 0.77 8.30
CA LEU A 47 11.19 1.32 9.63
C LEU A 47 11.33 0.26 10.74
N ILE A 48 10.86 -0.97 10.50
CA ILE A 48 11.05 -2.09 11.43
C ILE A 48 12.54 -2.37 11.64
N LYS A 49 13.33 -2.41 10.56
CA LYS A 49 14.78 -2.65 10.65
C LYS A 49 15.53 -1.52 11.36
N ILE A 50 15.17 -0.27 11.07
CA ILE A 50 15.76 0.89 11.76
C ILE A 50 15.45 0.83 13.26
N ARG A 51 14.22 0.45 13.63
CA ARG A 51 13.84 0.33 15.04
C ARG A 51 14.58 -0.82 15.74
N ASP A 52 14.74 -1.97 15.08
CA ASP A 52 15.52 -3.09 15.60
C ASP A 52 16.98 -2.67 15.86
N TYR A 53 17.57 -1.92 14.93
CA TYR A 53 18.92 -1.38 15.09
C TYR A 53 19.02 -0.40 16.28
N GLN A 54 18.06 0.52 16.42
CA GLN A 54 18.02 1.44 17.57
C GLN A 54 17.88 0.69 18.89
N PHE A 55 17.04 -0.35 18.92
CA PHE A 55 16.85 -1.18 20.10
C PHE A 55 18.16 -1.87 20.52
N VAL A 56 18.84 -2.54 19.59
CA VAL A 56 20.13 -3.21 19.86
C VAL A 56 21.16 -2.19 20.36
N ARG A 57 21.25 -1.01 19.73
CA ARG A 57 22.17 0.04 20.17
C ARG A 57 21.88 0.51 21.60
N ASN A 58 20.62 0.82 21.89
CA ASN A 58 20.20 1.31 23.21
C ASN A 58 20.39 0.24 24.30
N VAL A 59 20.06 -1.02 24.00
CA VAL A 59 20.30 -2.13 24.94
C VAL A 59 21.79 -2.36 25.17
N THR A 60 22.62 -2.24 24.13
CA THR A 60 24.08 -2.35 24.29
C THR A 60 24.64 -1.25 25.21
N GLU A 61 24.11 -0.03 25.12
CA GLU A 61 24.48 1.07 26.02
C GLU A 61 23.97 0.86 27.45
N ILE A 62 22.74 0.34 27.60
CA ILE A 62 22.15 0.04 28.91
C ILE A 62 22.86 -1.14 29.59
N GLY A 63 23.20 -2.20 28.86
CA GLY A 63 23.91 -3.37 29.38
C GLY A 63 25.33 -3.06 29.87
N LYS A 64 25.94 -1.96 29.42
CA LYS A 64 27.18 -1.44 30.02
C LYS A 64 26.96 -0.84 31.42
N LYS A 65 25.71 -0.51 31.76
CA LYS A 65 25.32 0.20 33.00
C LYS A 65 24.37 -0.59 33.90
N SER A 66 23.78 -1.70 33.43
CA SER A 66 22.76 -2.47 34.16
C SER A 66 22.96 -3.98 34.04
N THR A 67 22.47 -4.71 35.04
CA THR A 67 22.44 -6.18 35.14
C THR A 67 21.16 -6.79 34.56
N VAL A 68 20.60 -6.20 33.50
CA VAL A 68 19.38 -6.73 32.88
C VAL A 68 19.69 -8.04 32.16
N SER A 69 18.88 -9.06 32.44
CA SER A 69 18.98 -10.39 31.83
C SER A 69 18.85 -10.33 30.30
N SER A 70 19.69 -11.11 29.62
CA SER A 70 19.63 -11.30 28.16
C SER A 70 18.28 -11.87 27.69
N GLN A 71 17.57 -12.62 28.53
CA GLN A 71 16.23 -13.13 28.22
C GLN A 71 15.20 -12.00 28.14
N THR A 72 15.18 -11.09 29.11
CA THR A 72 14.23 -9.95 29.12
C THR A 72 14.44 -9.04 27.93
N ILE A 73 15.68 -8.83 27.50
CA ILE A 73 16.03 -8.09 26.29
C ILE A 73 15.46 -8.77 25.04
N ALA A 74 15.60 -10.10 24.94
CA ALA A 74 15.10 -10.86 23.81
C ALA A 74 13.58 -10.84 23.74
N GLU A 75 12.89 -10.93 24.88
CA GLU A 75 11.44 -10.79 24.98
C GLU A 75 10.97 -9.41 24.53
N LEU A 76 11.60 -8.33 25.02
CA LEU A 76 11.27 -6.97 24.59
C LEU A 76 11.45 -6.77 23.07
N ARG A 77 12.54 -7.31 22.52
CA ARG A 77 12.80 -7.26 21.07
C ARG A 77 11.72 -8.00 20.29
N ASN A 78 11.35 -9.19 20.73
CA ASN A 78 10.33 -10.00 20.08
C ASN A 78 8.96 -9.32 20.14
N THR A 79 8.56 -8.80 21.30
CA THR A 79 7.29 -8.06 21.46
C THR A 79 7.24 -6.87 20.51
N MET A 80 8.30 -6.06 20.46
CA MET A 80 8.36 -4.92 19.55
C MET A 80 8.27 -5.31 18.07
N ILE A 81 8.93 -6.40 17.66
CA ILE A 81 8.84 -6.91 16.28
C ILE A 81 7.41 -7.38 15.99
N ILE A 82 6.79 -8.11 16.91
CA ILE A 82 5.43 -8.63 16.79
C ILE A 82 4.42 -7.49 16.68
N GLU A 83 4.48 -6.48 17.55
CA GLU A 83 3.57 -5.32 17.52
C GLU A 83 3.68 -4.56 16.19
N ASN A 84 4.89 -4.36 15.70
CA ASN A 84 5.09 -3.69 14.42
C ASN A 84 4.59 -4.51 13.23
N LEU A 85 4.81 -5.82 13.26
CA LEU A 85 4.31 -6.72 12.24
C LEU A 85 2.78 -6.70 12.24
N LEU A 86 2.16 -6.75 13.43
CA LEU A 86 0.71 -6.69 13.60
C LEU A 86 0.12 -5.41 13.00
N ILE A 87 0.70 -4.24 13.33
CA ILE A 87 0.26 -2.95 12.78
C ILE A 87 0.37 -2.93 11.25
N THR A 88 1.49 -3.43 10.72
CA THR A 88 1.73 -3.48 9.27
C THR A 88 0.70 -4.36 8.56
N VAL A 89 0.39 -5.54 9.12
CA VAL A 89 -0.62 -6.46 8.59
C VAL A 89 -2.00 -5.83 8.60
N ILE A 90 -2.41 -5.22 9.73
CA ILE A 90 -3.71 -4.55 9.86
C ILE A 90 -3.85 -3.44 8.82
N MET A 91 -2.84 -2.58 8.68
CA MET A 91 -2.85 -1.50 7.70
C MET A 91 -2.91 -2.01 6.25
N THR A 92 -2.28 -3.14 5.97
CA THR A 92 -2.33 -3.79 4.66
C THR A 92 -3.74 -4.30 4.35
N ILE A 93 -4.40 -4.95 5.32
CA ILE A 93 -5.77 -5.45 5.17
C ILE A 93 -6.73 -4.28 4.93
N ILE A 94 -6.63 -3.20 5.70
CA ILE A 94 -7.47 -2.00 5.53
C ILE A 94 -7.25 -1.40 4.14
N SER A 95 -6.00 -1.26 3.70
CA SER A 95 -5.66 -0.73 2.38
C SER A 95 -6.25 -1.56 1.24
N LEU A 96 -6.18 -2.90 1.34
CA LEU A 96 -6.80 -3.82 0.38
C LEU A 96 -8.32 -3.76 0.41
N ALA A 97 -8.93 -3.64 1.58
CA ALA A 97 -10.38 -3.51 1.73
C ALA A 97 -10.90 -2.22 1.06
N ILE A 98 -10.18 -1.11 1.23
CA ILE A 98 -10.50 0.16 0.54
C ILE A 98 -10.36 0.00 -0.97
N LEU A 99 -9.27 -0.61 -1.45
CA LEU A 99 -9.06 -0.86 -2.88
C LEU A 99 -10.20 -1.73 -3.46
N PHE A 100 -10.58 -2.80 -2.76
CA PHE A 100 -11.66 -3.68 -3.17
C PHE A 100 -13.01 -2.96 -3.20
N TYR A 101 -13.30 -2.18 -2.16
CA TYR A 101 -14.52 -1.36 -2.10
C TYR A 101 -14.58 -0.34 -3.25
N CYS A 102 -13.48 0.38 -3.51
CA CYS A 102 -13.38 1.32 -4.61
C CYS A 102 -13.59 0.62 -5.96
N ASN A 103 -12.98 -0.54 -6.17
CA ASN A 103 -13.12 -1.30 -7.41
C ASN A 103 -14.56 -1.82 -7.60
N LYS A 104 -15.17 -2.39 -6.56
CA LYS A 104 -16.57 -2.86 -6.58
C LYS A 104 -17.54 -1.72 -6.91
N LYS A 105 -17.42 -0.59 -6.21
CA LYS A 105 -18.26 0.59 -6.44
C LYS A 105 -18.10 1.16 -7.85
N MET A 106 -16.91 1.09 -8.44
CA MET A 106 -16.69 1.51 -9.82
C MET A 106 -17.25 0.53 -10.84
N SER A 107 -17.25 -0.78 -10.53
CA SER A 107 -17.86 -1.81 -11.37
C SER A 107 -19.38 -1.77 -11.35
N GLU A 108 -20.02 -1.47 -10.21
CA GLU A 108 -21.47 -1.35 -10.09
C GLU A 108 -22.03 -0.07 -10.74
N ASN A 109 -21.22 0.98 -10.89
CA ASN A 109 -21.61 2.27 -11.50
C ASN A 109 -21.26 2.37 -13.00
N ARG A 110 -20.95 1.25 -13.67
CA ARG A 110 -20.57 1.19 -15.09
C ARG A 110 -21.69 0.59 -15.92
#